data_AF-A0A1W1HEX9-F1
#
_entry.id   AF-A0A1W1HEX9-F1
#
_cell.length_a   1.000
_cell.length_b   1.000
_cell.length_c   1.000
_cell.angle_alpha   90.00
_cell.angle_beta   90.00
_cell.angle_gamma   90.00
#
_symmetry.space_group_name_H-M   'P 1'
#
loop_
_entity.id
_entity.type
_entity.pdbx_description
1 polymer ?
#
loop_
_entity_poly.entity_id
_entity_poly.type
_entity_poly.pdbx_seq_one_letter_code
_entity_poly.pdbx_strand_id
1 'polypeptide(L)'
;MKIVHINTYDIEGGAARMALGLAKHQRLDNHDAHMIVGRKSLKNDISSRFNPLPNETIRPFCESAKLSYFHFQGSHKLSSHPEITKADILHVHNIHFDYFNPFSLSFLSHIKPTIWTFHDLFPVTGFCMHPGDCTSWSQGCFPCFRQQLNDPHNPNQLLSMRDSTSNNLCSPGPALCVQLKKILYDHCNITFICPSDWIRKQVAKSCFSTMHIHVVHNGIDTSLFKPMDKIEAKLALGLSPETTVLGAVAVHGALDNPLKGGTHLKQLIEHIIHKHSNIVFLNVGSDKKNTSPFIRNIPYMENQQELALIYSAMDVMVHAAAAESFCLVAVEAMACGIPVVAFNNGALPELIVHDETGLLCDGDDTMDLINTVSALIDKPYQRQNLGKAGRERSLALFDFSKTHEKYIRLYLDEIEDRQKYPRPVKSFNLANIPAFIRTPEFIKAEELKTGIKVEKQETWIGNKPIDAFLDQLSPALYKQFEPFHTKAEKVKQIFSLRNAGKLEESLDILNDLIPKWPKDMTLMRTKGVTLGLMGRDEEAIKSLKKCLKAEKPLQDVWLNIADIYLRKNDIKACRYALETFAGIDPNLKGFNHRMGLLCMAEQNFSEAVTYFKIELQLHGAEESLVMLQRIKDTHM
;
A
#
# COMPACT_ATOMS: atom_id res chain seq x y z
N MET A 1 23.39 11.81 14.95
CA MET A 1 22.09 12.50 14.78
C MET A 1 20.98 11.58 15.25
N LYS A 2 19.86 12.13 15.70
CA LYS A 2 18.60 11.41 15.87
C LYS A 2 17.74 11.56 14.62
N ILE A 3 17.55 10.47 13.89
CA ILE A 3 16.87 10.42 12.60
C ILE A 3 15.55 9.68 12.77
N VAL A 4 14.43 10.33 12.45
CA VAL A 4 13.12 9.67 12.52
C VAL A 4 12.54 9.48 11.13
N HIS A 5 12.40 8.22 10.74
CA HIS A 5 11.73 7.82 9.51
C HIS A 5 10.21 7.71 9.74
N ILE A 6 9.40 8.22 8.81
CA ILE A 6 7.94 8.10 8.85
C ILE A 6 7.49 7.34 7.61
N ASN A 7 6.83 6.19 7.79
CA ASN A 7 6.40 5.34 6.69
C ASN A 7 5.10 4.59 7.01
N THR A 8 4.44 4.01 6.00
CA THR A 8 3.24 3.20 6.22
C THR A 8 3.58 1.90 6.94
N TYR A 9 4.60 1.20 6.45
CA TYR A 9 5.04 -0.11 6.92
C TYR A 9 6.49 -0.06 7.42
N ASP A 10 6.86 -0.97 8.30
CA ASP A 10 8.25 -1.13 8.73
C ASP A 10 9.07 -2.10 7.85
N ILE A 11 8.45 -3.05 7.15
CA ILE A 11 9.17 -3.99 6.27
C ILE A 11 8.48 -4.32 4.93
N GLU A 12 7.17 -4.15 4.83
CA GLU A 12 6.41 -4.60 3.66
C GLU A 12 6.48 -3.63 2.47
N GLY A 13 6.88 -4.15 1.30
CA GLY A 13 7.01 -3.38 0.05
C GLY A 13 8.34 -2.64 -0.09
N GLY A 14 8.62 -2.15 -1.30
CA GLY A 14 9.91 -1.53 -1.64
C GLY A 14 10.23 -0.27 -0.81
N ALA A 15 9.24 0.60 -0.59
CA ALA A 15 9.39 1.82 0.20
C ALA A 15 9.78 1.51 1.66
N ALA A 16 9.17 0.50 2.27
CA ALA A 16 9.46 0.08 3.65
C ALA A 16 10.83 -0.60 3.75
N ARG A 17 11.18 -1.48 2.79
CA ARG A 17 12.53 -2.07 2.74
C ARG A 17 13.62 -1.00 2.63
N MET A 18 13.38 0.04 1.83
CA MET A 18 14.29 1.19 1.74
C MET A 18 14.41 1.97 3.05
N ALA A 19 13.28 2.33 3.66
CA ALA A 19 13.28 3.05 4.94
C ALA A 19 13.98 2.24 6.05
N LEU A 20 13.71 0.94 6.12
CA LEU A 20 14.34 0.02 7.08
C LEU A 20 15.83 -0.15 6.82
N GLY A 21 16.23 -0.32 5.56
CA GLY A 21 17.63 -0.42 5.18
C GLY A 21 18.41 0.83 5.59
N LEU A 22 17.85 2.02 5.37
CA LEU A 22 18.43 3.29 5.80
C LEU A 22 18.57 3.35 7.31
N ALA A 23 17.50 3.08 8.06
CA ALA A 23 17.54 3.09 9.53
C ALA A 23 18.58 2.10 10.08
N LYS A 24 18.74 0.91 9.48
CA LYS A 24 19.75 -0.07 9.89
C LYS A 24 21.18 0.45 9.66
N HIS A 25 21.48 0.96 8.47
CA HIS A 25 22.82 1.48 8.15
C HIS A 25 23.16 2.73 8.99
N GLN A 26 22.19 3.60 9.23
CA GLN A 26 22.35 4.74 10.13
C GLN A 26 22.70 4.29 11.56
N ARG A 27 22.07 3.24 12.10
CA ARG A 27 22.45 2.67 13.41
C ARG A 27 23.86 2.09 13.41
N LEU A 28 24.28 1.43 12.32
CA LEU A 28 25.65 0.95 12.16
C LEU A 28 26.68 2.10 12.16
N ASP A 29 26.30 3.24 11.60
CA ASP A 29 27.07 4.49 11.60
C ASP A 29 26.89 5.32 12.90
N ASN A 30 26.43 4.69 13.98
CA ASN A 30 26.26 5.30 15.30
C ASN A 30 25.26 6.49 15.34
N HIS A 31 24.27 6.51 14.46
CA HIS A 31 23.12 7.41 14.57
C HIS A 31 21.97 6.77 15.35
N ASP A 32 21.18 7.60 16.04
CA ASP A 32 19.93 7.18 16.67
C ASP A 32 18.81 7.21 15.63
N ALA A 33 18.69 6.15 14.83
CA ALA A 33 17.66 6.02 13.82
C ALA A 33 16.45 5.23 14.32
N HIS A 34 15.25 5.75 14.12
CA HIS A 34 13.99 5.12 14.53
C HIS A 34 12.90 5.32 13.48
N MET A 35 12.05 4.31 13.27
CA MET A 35 10.92 4.38 12.35
C MET A 35 9.60 4.52 13.11
N ILE A 36 8.78 5.50 12.74
CA ILE A 36 7.38 5.59 13.16
C ILE A 36 6.51 5.13 12.00
N VAL A 37 5.72 4.07 12.23
CA VAL A 37 4.95 3.42 11.16
C VAL A 37 3.45 3.28 11.47
N GLY A 38 2.61 3.31 10.44
CA GLY A 38 1.16 3.06 10.61
C GLY A 38 0.84 1.59 10.90
N ARG A 39 1.58 0.68 10.25
CA ARG A 39 1.46 -0.78 10.33
C ARG A 39 2.84 -1.35 10.66
N LYS A 40 2.93 -2.11 11.76
CA LYS A 40 4.18 -2.69 12.28
C LYS A 40 4.09 -4.20 12.21
N SER A 41 5.03 -4.83 11.51
CA SER A 41 5.14 -6.29 11.39
C SER A 41 6.40 -6.80 12.08
N LEU A 42 7.44 -5.97 12.26
CA LEU A 42 8.67 -6.34 12.96
C LEU A 42 8.49 -6.37 14.47
N LYS A 43 9.14 -7.34 15.13
CA LYS A 43 9.15 -7.49 16.59
C LYS A 43 10.31 -6.78 17.29
N ASN A 44 11.20 -6.11 16.55
CA ASN A 44 12.35 -5.39 17.09
C ASN A 44 12.04 -3.92 17.41
N ASP A 45 13.03 -3.23 17.98
CA ASP A 45 12.96 -1.84 18.46
C ASP A 45 13.30 -0.78 17.39
N ILE A 46 13.53 -1.19 16.14
CA ILE A 46 13.85 -0.24 15.06
C ILE A 46 12.67 0.61 14.65
N SER A 47 11.46 0.11 14.93
CA SER A 47 10.21 0.76 14.56
C SER A 47 9.21 0.76 15.71
N SER A 48 8.34 1.76 15.78
CA SER A 48 7.17 1.78 16.64
C SER A 48 5.92 2.09 15.82
N ARG A 49 4.78 1.50 16.24
CA ARG A 49 3.49 1.78 15.61
C ARG A 49 2.94 3.10 16.14
N PHE A 50 2.50 3.96 15.25
CA PHE A 50 1.68 5.12 15.56
C PHE A 50 0.26 4.88 15.01
N ASN A 51 -0.73 4.88 15.89
CA ASN A 51 -2.13 4.61 15.55
C ASN A 51 -2.98 5.88 15.72
N PRO A 52 -3.08 6.73 14.68
CA PRO A 52 -3.91 7.91 14.75
C PRO A 52 -5.36 7.56 14.50
N LEU A 53 -6.22 7.91 15.45
CA LEU A 53 -7.65 7.75 15.29
C LEU A 53 -8.17 8.66 14.16
N PRO A 54 -9.02 8.13 13.26
CA PRO A 54 -9.75 8.97 12.33
C PRO A 54 -10.80 9.81 13.07
N ASN A 55 -11.17 10.94 12.49
CA ASN A 55 -12.33 11.72 12.92
C ASN A 55 -13.60 11.09 12.34
N GLU A 56 -14.35 10.42 13.19
CA GLU A 56 -15.57 9.66 12.86
C GLU A 56 -16.70 10.53 12.29
N THR A 57 -16.68 11.84 12.58
CA THR A 57 -17.68 12.78 12.04
C THR A 57 -17.50 12.98 10.54
N ILE A 58 -16.25 13.06 10.08
CA ILE A 58 -15.92 13.32 8.67
C ILE A 58 -15.53 12.07 7.88
N ARG A 59 -15.11 10.98 8.54
CA ARG A 59 -14.66 9.75 7.87
C ARG A 59 -15.64 9.24 6.81
N PRO A 60 -16.95 9.07 7.09
CA PRO A 60 -17.87 8.53 6.09
C PRO A 60 -17.96 9.39 4.83
N PHE A 61 -17.88 10.72 4.99
CA PHE A 61 -17.87 11.64 3.85
C PHE A 61 -16.55 11.56 3.09
N CYS A 62 -15.40 11.59 3.79
CA CYS A 62 -14.10 11.49 3.16
C CYS A 62 -13.93 10.19 2.37
N GLU A 63 -14.35 9.05 2.91
CA GLU A 63 -14.29 7.76 2.22
C GLU A 63 -15.26 7.72 1.02
N SER A 64 -16.49 8.18 1.20
CA SER A 64 -17.51 8.25 0.15
C SER A 64 -17.03 9.12 -1.02
N ALA A 65 -16.55 10.32 -0.71
CA ALA A 65 -16.04 11.29 -1.68
C ALA A 65 -14.58 11.02 -2.10
N LYS A 66 -13.91 9.96 -1.63
CA LYS A 66 -12.51 9.63 -2.01
C LYS A 66 -11.52 10.77 -1.74
N LEU A 67 -11.68 11.40 -0.58
CA LEU A 67 -10.84 12.48 -0.09
C LEU A 67 -9.66 11.90 0.69
N SER A 68 -8.51 11.80 0.03
CA SER A 68 -7.23 11.25 0.49
C SER A 68 -6.97 11.45 1.99
N TYR A 69 -7.27 10.43 2.80
CA TYR A 69 -6.84 10.28 4.20
C TYR A 69 -7.06 11.50 5.12
N PHE A 70 -7.80 12.53 4.69
CA PHE A 70 -8.02 13.78 5.44
C PHE A 70 -8.83 13.56 6.72
N HIS A 71 -9.48 12.41 6.84
CA HIS A 71 -10.15 12.02 8.06
C HIS A 71 -9.19 11.54 9.16
N PHE A 72 -7.93 11.22 8.87
CA PHE A 72 -6.92 10.84 9.89
C PHE A 72 -6.37 12.05 10.66
N GLN A 73 -7.25 12.83 11.28
CA GLN A 73 -6.92 14.03 12.05
C GLN A 73 -6.01 13.73 13.25
N GLY A 74 -6.05 12.49 13.79
CA GLY A 74 -5.12 12.03 14.82
C GLY A 74 -3.65 12.14 14.42
N SER A 75 -3.32 12.14 13.12
CA SER A 75 -1.95 12.26 12.62
C SER A 75 -1.31 13.60 12.95
N HIS A 76 -2.10 14.63 13.27
CA HIS A 76 -1.59 15.94 13.66
C HIS A 76 -0.88 15.90 15.02
N LYS A 77 -1.14 14.88 15.85
CA LYS A 77 -0.44 14.67 17.14
C LYS A 77 1.03 14.29 16.98
N LEU A 78 1.47 13.89 15.78
CA LEU A 78 2.89 13.60 15.52
C LEU A 78 3.80 14.79 15.84
N SER A 79 3.32 16.02 15.67
CA SER A 79 4.08 17.23 15.99
C SER A 79 4.47 17.34 17.47
N SER A 80 3.75 16.65 18.35
CA SER A 80 4.03 16.56 19.79
C SER A 80 4.61 15.21 20.24
N HIS A 81 4.86 14.30 19.31
CA HIS A 81 5.35 12.96 19.62
C HIS A 81 6.79 13.01 20.16
N PRO A 82 7.14 12.32 21.26
CA PRO A 82 8.47 12.42 21.88
C PRO A 82 9.65 12.11 20.95
N GLU A 83 9.51 11.10 20.09
CA GLU A 83 10.55 10.78 19.09
C GLU A 83 10.74 11.90 18.07
N ILE A 84 9.64 12.55 17.65
CA ILE A 84 9.66 13.63 16.67
C ILE A 84 10.27 14.90 17.29
N THR A 85 9.88 15.27 18.51
CA THR A 85 10.37 16.49 19.17
C THR A 85 11.86 16.42 19.50
N LYS A 86 12.38 15.21 19.75
CA LYS A 86 13.80 14.96 19.98
C LYS A 86 14.62 14.81 18.71
N ALA A 87 14.00 14.54 17.55
CA ALA A 87 14.72 14.29 16.30
C ALA A 87 15.57 15.50 15.86
N ASP A 88 16.67 15.26 15.17
CA ASP A 88 17.42 16.28 14.44
C ASP A 88 16.81 16.49 13.05
N ILE A 89 16.32 15.41 12.43
CA ILE A 89 15.71 15.41 11.09
C ILE A 89 14.61 14.37 10.98
N LEU A 90 13.60 14.67 10.15
CA LEU A 90 12.53 13.77 9.77
C LEU A 90 12.71 13.32 8.32
N HIS A 91 12.62 12.00 8.07
CA HIS A 91 12.62 11.42 6.73
C HIS A 91 11.30 10.73 6.43
N VAL A 92 10.49 11.36 5.59
CA VAL A 92 9.18 10.84 5.19
C VAL A 92 9.33 9.94 3.96
N HIS A 93 8.58 8.83 3.95
CA HIS A 93 8.47 7.90 2.82
C HIS A 93 7.00 7.77 2.38
N ASN A 94 6.38 6.59 2.44
CA ASN A 94 4.97 6.43 2.08
C ASN A 94 4.07 6.84 3.25
N ILE A 95 3.18 7.79 2.99
CA ILE A 95 2.20 8.33 3.94
C ILE A 95 0.76 8.15 3.45
N HIS A 96 0.54 7.20 2.56
CA HIS A 96 -0.81 6.82 2.15
C HIS A 96 -1.28 5.60 2.95
N PHE A 97 -2.53 5.19 2.75
CA PHE A 97 -3.32 4.28 3.57
C PHE A 97 -3.81 4.88 4.90
N ASP A 98 -4.20 4.01 5.82
CA ASP A 98 -5.11 4.25 6.93
C ASP A 98 -4.45 4.85 8.18
N TYR A 99 -3.51 5.79 8.02
CA TYR A 99 -2.82 6.37 9.18
C TYR A 99 -2.31 7.82 9.04
N PHE A 100 -2.33 8.46 7.86
CA PHE A 100 -1.65 9.75 7.74
C PHE A 100 -2.47 10.78 6.97
N ASN A 101 -2.83 11.86 7.65
CA ASN A 101 -3.38 13.05 7.01
C ASN A 101 -2.25 13.89 6.39
N PRO A 102 -2.24 14.15 5.07
CA PRO A 102 -1.19 14.94 4.40
C PRO A 102 -0.93 16.32 5.04
N PHE A 103 -1.92 16.98 5.63
CA PHE A 103 -1.73 18.27 6.29
C PHE A 103 -0.73 18.22 7.46
N SER A 104 -0.52 17.05 8.06
CA SER A 104 0.53 16.87 9.07
C SER A 104 1.93 17.21 8.56
N LEU A 105 2.19 17.13 7.25
CA LEU A 105 3.48 17.52 6.67
C LEU A 105 3.80 19.00 6.90
N SER A 106 2.80 19.88 6.85
CA SER A 106 3.01 21.31 7.13
C SER A 106 3.46 21.49 8.57
N PHE A 107 2.79 20.84 9.52
CA PHE A 107 3.12 20.95 10.94
C PHE A 107 4.50 20.36 11.26
N LEU A 108 4.79 19.16 10.75
CA LEU A 108 6.06 18.46 10.96
C LEU A 108 7.25 19.23 10.38
N SER A 109 7.10 19.74 9.15
CA SER A 109 8.18 20.45 8.47
C SER A 109 8.50 21.80 9.07
N HIS A 110 7.66 22.36 9.95
CA HIS A 110 7.95 23.59 10.68
C HIS A 110 8.65 23.35 12.01
N ILE A 111 8.43 22.20 12.65
CA ILE A 111 9.09 21.86 13.91
C ILE A 111 10.49 21.27 13.73
N LYS A 112 10.75 20.60 12.59
CA LYS A 112 12.01 19.92 12.31
C LYS A 112 12.41 20.02 10.84
N PRO A 113 13.72 20.06 10.54
CA PRO A 113 14.24 19.74 9.21
C PRO A 113 13.56 18.47 8.69
N THR A 114 13.00 18.53 7.47
CA THR A 114 12.17 17.44 6.95
C THR A 114 12.46 17.23 5.48
N ILE A 115 12.68 15.96 5.12
CA ILE A 115 12.82 15.51 3.75
C ILE A 115 11.72 14.50 3.42
N TRP A 116 11.36 14.37 2.15
CA TRP A 116 10.37 13.38 1.72
C TRP A 116 10.77 12.70 0.42
N THR A 117 10.97 11.37 0.47
CA THR A 117 11.23 10.54 -0.72
C THR A 117 9.93 10.02 -1.33
N PHE A 118 9.68 10.36 -2.59
CA PHE A 118 8.52 9.93 -3.37
C PHE A 118 8.75 8.55 -4.00
N HIS A 119 8.30 7.48 -3.34
CA HIS A 119 8.42 6.12 -3.88
C HIS A 119 7.41 5.79 -5.00
N ASP A 120 6.42 6.66 -5.18
CA ASP A 120 5.34 6.54 -6.17
C ASP A 120 4.76 7.94 -6.51
N LEU A 121 3.67 7.98 -7.30
CA LEU A 121 3.05 9.22 -7.78
C LEU A 121 1.87 9.70 -6.91
N PHE A 122 1.63 9.09 -5.74
CA PHE A 122 0.65 9.60 -4.78
C PHE A 122 0.87 11.08 -4.43
N PRO A 123 2.10 11.59 -4.24
CA PRO A 123 2.32 13.00 -3.90
C PRO A 123 1.75 13.98 -4.93
N VAL A 124 1.71 13.61 -6.21
CA VAL A 124 1.29 14.51 -7.30
C VAL A 124 -0.08 14.19 -7.91
N THR A 125 -0.76 13.14 -7.44
CA THR A 125 -2.11 12.77 -7.90
C THR A 125 -3.17 12.92 -6.80
N GLY A 126 -4.44 12.75 -7.14
CA GLY A 126 -5.55 12.83 -6.19
C GLY A 126 -5.51 11.75 -5.10
N PHE A 127 -5.12 10.53 -5.45
CA PHE A 127 -4.87 9.39 -4.53
C PHE A 127 -4.11 8.22 -5.19
N CYS A 128 -3.75 8.30 -6.46
CA CYS A 128 -3.20 7.17 -7.22
C CYS A 128 -1.68 7.04 -7.00
N MET A 129 -1.21 5.87 -6.59
CA MET A 129 0.23 5.57 -6.52
C MET A 129 0.83 5.38 -7.92
N HIS A 130 0.07 4.76 -8.83
CA HIS A 130 0.43 4.68 -10.25
C HIS A 130 -0.79 5.05 -11.10
N PRO A 131 -0.75 6.14 -11.88
CA PRO A 131 -1.91 6.59 -12.66
C PRO A 131 -2.21 5.71 -13.89
N GLY A 132 -1.36 4.74 -14.25
CA GLY A 132 -1.59 3.84 -15.37
C GLY A 132 -1.88 4.60 -16.66
N ASP A 133 -2.98 4.27 -17.33
CA ASP A 133 -3.45 4.90 -18.57
C ASP A 133 -4.09 6.30 -18.40
N CYS A 134 -4.25 6.80 -17.17
CA CYS A 134 -4.80 8.14 -16.95
C CYS A 134 -3.75 9.17 -17.33
N THR A 135 -4.12 10.11 -18.20
CA THR A 135 -3.29 11.27 -18.54
C THR A 135 -3.76 12.54 -17.83
N SER A 136 -5.01 12.56 -17.33
CA SER A 136 -5.64 13.76 -16.74
C SER A 136 -5.03 14.19 -15.41
N TRP A 137 -4.28 13.32 -14.72
CA TRP A 137 -3.57 13.70 -13.49
C TRP A 137 -2.49 14.77 -13.73
N SER A 138 -1.91 14.83 -14.94
CA SER A 138 -0.90 15.83 -15.30
C SER A 138 -1.42 17.26 -15.15
N GLN A 139 -2.73 17.48 -15.36
CA GLN A 139 -3.38 18.79 -15.26
C GLN A 139 -4.00 19.07 -13.88
N GLY A 140 -3.92 18.13 -12.94
CA GLY A 140 -4.38 18.34 -11.57
C GLY A 140 -5.60 17.51 -11.13
N CYS A 141 -5.82 16.36 -11.78
CA CYS A 141 -6.94 15.43 -11.54
C CYS A 141 -8.34 16.06 -11.73
N PHE A 142 -9.30 15.20 -12.07
CA PHE A 142 -10.68 15.57 -12.34
C PHE A 142 -11.62 14.62 -11.59
N PRO A 143 -12.94 14.91 -11.54
CA PRO A 143 -13.90 13.93 -11.07
C PRO A 143 -13.66 12.57 -11.73
N CYS A 144 -13.48 11.53 -10.92
CA CYS A 144 -12.97 10.27 -11.40
C CYS A 144 -13.77 9.09 -10.85
N PHE A 145 -14.01 8.11 -11.72
CA PHE A 145 -14.64 6.85 -11.37
C PHE A 145 -13.71 6.02 -10.47
N ARG A 146 -12.40 6.03 -10.70
CA ARG A 146 -11.41 5.16 -10.01
C ARG A 146 -11.59 5.16 -8.50
N GLN A 147 -11.41 4.00 -7.88
CA GLN A 147 -11.58 3.84 -6.44
C GLN A 147 -10.26 4.15 -5.72
N GLN A 148 -10.37 4.87 -4.61
CA GLN A 148 -9.31 4.92 -3.62
C GLN A 148 -9.39 3.61 -2.83
N LEU A 149 -8.30 2.86 -2.78
CA LEU A 149 -8.22 1.62 -2.01
C LEU A 149 -7.28 1.83 -0.82
N ASN A 150 -7.76 1.44 0.36
CA ASN A 150 -6.97 1.45 1.59
C ASN A 150 -6.24 0.10 1.81
N ASP A 151 -6.10 -0.70 0.74
CA ASP A 151 -5.51 -2.05 0.78
C ASP A 151 -4.24 -2.14 -0.08
N PRO A 152 -3.04 -2.01 0.51
CA PRO A 152 -1.75 -2.08 -0.18
C PRO A 152 -1.47 -3.40 -0.89
N HIS A 153 -2.18 -4.50 -0.55
CA HIS A 153 -1.91 -5.84 -1.07
C HIS A 153 -2.80 -6.23 -2.25
N ASN A 154 -3.66 -5.32 -2.72
CA ASN A 154 -4.59 -5.65 -3.80
C ASN A 154 -4.04 -5.22 -5.17
N PRO A 155 -3.53 -6.12 -6.03
CA PRO A 155 -2.98 -5.76 -7.34
C PRO A 155 -4.02 -5.18 -8.32
N ASN A 156 -5.32 -5.29 -8.03
CA ASN A 156 -6.40 -4.76 -8.88
C ASN A 156 -6.71 -3.27 -8.63
N GLN A 157 -5.78 -2.51 -8.04
CA GLN A 157 -6.01 -1.08 -7.77
C GLN A 157 -6.16 -0.21 -9.02
N LEU A 158 -5.77 -0.71 -10.21
CA LEU A 158 -5.42 0.18 -11.33
C LEU A 158 -5.90 -0.25 -12.72
N LEU A 159 -6.73 -1.30 -12.83
CA LEU A 159 -7.35 -1.61 -14.12
C LEU A 159 -8.44 -0.60 -14.45
N SER A 160 -8.38 -0.11 -15.68
CA SER A 160 -9.22 0.92 -16.28
C SER A 160 -10.70 0.73 -15.95
N MET A 161 -11.30 1.67 -15.20
CA MET A 161 -12.75 1.79 -15.11
C MET A 161 -13.32 2.45 -16.36
N ARG A 162 -13.13 1.81 -17.52
CA ARG A 162 -13.82 2.15 -18.77
C ARG A 162 -15.17 1.42 -18.88
N ASP A 163 -15.90 1.30 -17.78
CA ASP A 163 -17.27 0.83 -17.82
C ASP A 163 -18.20 2.04 -17.95
N SER A 164 -18.49 2.42 -19.19
CA SER A 164 -19.33 3.54 -19.60
C SER A 164 -20.84 3.25 -19.53
N THR A 165 -21.28 2.17 -18.90
CA THR A 165 -22.62 1.61 -19.15
C THR A 165 -23.58 1.52 -17.96
N SER A 166 -23.30 2.09 -16.79
CA SER A 166 -24.36 2.26 -15.76
C SER A 166 -24.03 3.31 -14.71
N ASN A 167 -24.77 4.43 -14.69
CA ASN A 167 -24.91 5.43 -13.60
C ASN A 167 -23.69 5.65 -12.66
N ASN A 168 -22.48 5.75 -13.21
CA ASN A 168 -21.24 5.88 -12.42
C ASN A 168 -21.02 7.35 -12.02
N LEU A 169 -21.42 7.73 -10.80
CA LEU A 169 -21.10 9.05 -10.26
C LEU A 169 -19.58 9.19 -10.09
N CYS A 170 -18.98 10.10 -10.88
CA CYS A 170 -17.57 10.45 -10.74
C CYS A 170 -17.35 11.19 -9.42
N SER A 171 -16.42 10.72 -8.59
CA SER A 171 -16.14 11.45 -7.36
C SER A 171 -15.29 12.69 -7.65
N PRO A 172 -15.70 13.89 -7.19
CA PRO A 172 -14.90 15.10 -7.31
C PRO A 172 -13.69 15.14 -6.35
N GLY A 173 -13.62 14.22 -5.38
CA GLY A 173 -12.57 14.20 -4.35
C GLY A 173 -11.14 14.21 -4.87
N PRO A 174 -10.73 13.35 -5.83
CA PRO A 174 -9.37 13.40 -6.37
C PRO A 174 -8.94 14.76 -6.91
N ALA A 175 -9.84 15.54 -7.52
CA ALA A 175 -9.54 16.91 -7.95
C ALA A 175 -9.31 17.83 -6.74
N LEU A 176 -10.19 17.77 -5.75
CA LEU A 176 -10.04 18.54 -4.50
C LEU A 176 -8.75 18.16 -3.76
N CYS A 177 -8.37 16.88 -3.73
CA CYS A 177 -7.12 16.42 -3.11
C CYS A 177 -5.90 17.06 -3.75
N VAL A 178 -5.84 17.19 -5.08
CA VAL A 178 -4.71 17.86 -5.75
C VAL A 178 -4.71 19.36 -5.46
N GLN A 179 -5.87 20.02 -5.48
CA GLN A 179 -5.99 21.43 -5.10
C GLN A 179 -5.48 21.69 -3.68
N LEU A 180 -5.86 20.82 -2.73
CA LEU A 180 -5.41 20.92 -1.35
C LEU A 180 -3.92 20.58 -1.19
N LYS A 181 -3.37 19.66 -1.99
CA LYS A 181 -1.93 19.39 -2.03
C LYS A 181 -1.13 20.59 -2.51
N LYS A 182 -1.63 21.37 -3.49
CA LYS A 182 -1.00 22.64 -3.90
C LYS A 182 -0.90 23.62 -2.73
N ILE A 183 -2.04 23.87 -2.08
CA ILE A 183 -2.09 24.73 -0.88
C ILE A 183 -1.12 24.17 0.19
N LEU A 184 -1.19 22.88 0.49
CA LEU A 184 -0.34 22.23 1.48
C LEU A 184 1.16 22.42 1.19
N TYR A 185 1.60 22.17 -0.04
CA TYR A 185 3.02 22.21 -0.38
C TYR A 185 3.60 23.63 -0.33
N ASP A 186 2.81 24.64 -0.67
CA ASP A 186 3.20 26.04 -0.49
C ASP A 186 3.44 26.38 0.99
N HIS A 187 2.76 25.67 1.91
CA HIS A 187 2.85 25.82 3.37
C HIS A 187 3.72 24.75 4.03
N CYS A 188 4.61 24.10 3.27
CA CYS A 188 5.61 23.17 3.78
C CYS A 188 7.02 23.78 3.65
N ASN A 189 7.92 23.30 4.50
CA ASN A 189 9.37 23.53 4.42
C ASN A 189 10.07 22.17 4.30
N ILE A 190 9.87 21.51 3.15
CA ILE A 190 10.30 20.13 2.89
C ILE A 190 11.25 20.12 1.70
N THR A 191 12.33 19.35 1.83
CA THR A 191 13.20 19.01 0.71
C THR A 191 12.71 17.70 0.07
N PHE A 192 12.28 17.77 -1.18
CA PHE A 192 11.68 16.65 -1.90
C PHE A 192 12.73 15.81 -2.64
N ILE A 193 12.57 14.50 -2.56
CA ILE A 193 13.49 13.51 -3.11
C ILE A 193 12.68 12.49 -3.91
N CYS A 194 13.27 11.91 -4.94
CA CYS A 194 12.71 10.77 -5.65
C CYS A 194 13.79 9.74 -5.97
N PRO A 195 13.40 8.46 -6.14
CA PRO A 195 14.34 7.37 -6.34
C PRO A 195 14.81 7.26 -7.78
N SER A 196 14.34 8.07 -8.72
CA SER A 196 14.72 8.02 -10.13
C SER A 196 14.43 9.32 -10.87
N ASP A 197 15.15 9.55 -11.96
CA ASP A 197 14.90 10.66 -12.87
C ASP A 197 13.52 10.52 -13.55
N TRP A 198 13.04 9.30 -13.75
CA TRP A 198 11.70 9.04 -14.26
C TRP A 198 10.64 9.65 -13.35
N ILE A 199 10.67 9.42 -12.03
CA ILE A 199 9.72 10.04 -11.10
C ILE A 199 9.85 11.57 -11.15
N ARG A 200 11.09 12.12 -11.15
CA ARG A 200 11.32 13.57 -11.29
C ARG A 200 10.63 14.13 -12.53
N LYS A 201 10.78 13.47 -13.68
CA LYS A 201 10.13 13.83 -14.95
C LYS A 201 8.60 13.71 -14.88
N GLN A 202 8.06 12.73 -14.16
CA GLN A 202 6.61 12.63 -13.95
C GLN A 202 6.08 13.79 -13.11
N VAL A 203 6.79 14.19 -12.04
CA VAL A 203 6.42 15.37 -11.26
C VAL A 203 6.51 16.64 -12.09
N ALA A 204 7.54 16.80 -12.92
CA ALA A 204 7.69 17.93 -13.83
C ALA A 204 6.54 18.03 -14.85
N LYS A 205 5.92 16.90 -15.24
CA LYS A 205 4.73 16.86 -16.11
C LYS A 205 3.42 17.13 -15.37
N SER A 206 3.43 17.12 -14.04
CA SER A 206 2.26 17.34 -13.22
C SER A 206 2.00 18.83 -13.01
N CYS A 207 0.87 19.14 -12.38
CA CYS A 207 0.56 20.49 -11.92
C CYS A 207 1.46 21.01 -10.77
N PHE A 208 2.49 20.24 -10.40
CA PHE A 208 3.56 20.58 -9.45
C PHE A 208 4.92 20.75 -10.16
N SER A 209 4.91 21.19 -11.42
CA SER A 209 6.11 21.30 -12.25
C SER A 209 7.20 22.24 -11.72
N THR A 210 6.84 23.16 -10.81
CA THR A 210 7.76 24.08 -10.14
C THR A 210 8.43 23.47 -8.90
N MET A 211 8.04 22.27 -8.50
CA MET A 211 8.63 21.57 -7.36
C MET A 211 10.05 21.14 -7.68
N HIS A 212 11.03 21.63 -6.93
CA HIS A 212 12.41 21.16 -7.01
C HIS A 212 12.55 19.82 -6.26
N ILE A 213 13.01 18.80 -6.98
CA ILE A 213 13.14 17.43 -6.46
C ILE A 213 14.55 16.92 -6.75
N HIS A 214 15.22 16.42 -5.72
CA HIS A 214 16.51 15.75 -5.83
C HIS A 214 16.33 14.29 -6.22
N VAL A 215 17.25 13.75 -7.03
CA VAL A 215 17.27 12.32 -7.36
C VAL A 215 18.30 11.63 -6.46
N VAL A 216 17.84 10.70 -5.65
CA VAL A 216 18.70 9.79 -4.88
C VAL A 216 18.20 8.38 -5.12
N HIS A 217 18.90 7.64 -5.99
CA HIS A 217 18.57 6.26 -6.30
C HIS A 217 18.45 5.42 -5.04
N ASN A 218 17.53 4.46 -5.07
CA ASN A 218 17.40 3.48 -4.00
C ASN A 218 18.61 2.54 -3.99
N GLY A 219 18.84 1.86 -2.86
CA GLY A 219 19.96 0.96 -2.65
C GLY A 219 19.53 -0.44 -2.23
N ILE A 220 20.42 -1.41 -2.41
CA ILE A 220 20.25 -2.80 -1.97
C ILE A 220 21.47 -3.28 -1.19
N ASP A 221 21.28 -4.29 -0.34
CA ASP A 221 22.41 -4.94 0.36
C ASP A 221 23.13 -5.90 -0.60
N THR A 222 24.22 -5.43 -1.21
CA THR A 222 24.99 -6.24 -2.17
C THR A 222 25.90 -7.27 -1.51
N SER A 223 26.06 -7.23 -0.18
CA SER A 223 26.73 -8.29 0.58
C SER A 223 25.86 -9.54 0.72
N LEU A 224 24.53 -9.32 0.74
CA LEU A 224 23.48 -10.32 0.75
C LEU A 224 23.13 -10.77 -0.67
N PHE A 225 22.78 -9.82 -1.55
CA PHE A 225 22.49 -10.10 -2.96
C PHE A 225 23.80 -10.17 -3.75
N LYS A 226 24.35 -11.37 -3.83
CA LYS A 226 25.58 -11.67 -4.56
C LYS A 226 25.45 -13.01 -5.28
N PRO A 227 26.26 -13.28 -6.32
CA PRO A 227 26.27 -14.56 -6.99
C PRO A 227 26.65 -15.66 -6.00
N MET A 228 25.90 -16.75 -6.09
CA MET A 228 26.18 -18.03 -5.43
C MET A 228 26.56 -19.06 -6.48
N ASP A 229 26.98 -20.25 -6.04
CA ASP A 229 27.14 -21.36 -6.98
C ASP A 229 25.78 -21.69 -7.62
N LYS A 230 25.72 -21.59 -8.95
CA LYS A 230 24.47 -21.75 -9.71
C LYS A 230 23.96 -23.19 -9.67
N ILE A 231 24.86 -24.17 -9.63
CA ILE A 231 24.49 -25.59 -9.58
C ILE A 231 23.84 -25.88 -8.23
N GLU A 232 24.48 -25.45 -7.14
CA GLU A 232 23.93 -25.58 -5.80
C GLU A 232 22.60 -24.84 -5.65
N ALA A 233 22.47 -23.62 -6.19
CA ALA A 233 21.22 -22.87 -6.16
C ALA A 233 20.07 -23.57 -6.91
N LYS A 234 20.34 -24.15 -8.09
CA LYS A 234 19.35 -24.95 -8.83
C LYS A 234 18.97 -26.22 -8.07
N LEU A 235 19.94 -26.94 -7.51
CA LEU A 235 19.71 -28.15 -6.73
C LEU A 235 18.93 -27.88 -5.44
N ALA A 236 19.18 -26.76 -4.76
CA ALA A 236 18.42 -26.33 -3.58
C ALA A 236 16.95 -26.06 -3.91
N LEU A 237 16.66 -25.66 -5.16
CA LEU A 237 15.31 -25.57 -5.68
C LEU A 237 14.81 -26.90 -6.27
N GLY A 238 15.57 -27.98 -6.26
CA GLY A 238 15.18 -29.26 -6.88
C GLY A 238 15.09 -29.20 -8.41
N LEU A 239 15.89 -28.34 -9.05
CA LEU A 239 16.05 -28.24 -10.50
C LEU A 239 17.34 -28.94 -10.94
N SER A 240 17.38 -29.48 -12.16
CA SER A 240 18.62 -30.05 -12.68
C SER A 240 19.62 -28.93 -13.05
N PRO A 241 20.94 -29.17 -12.94
CA PRO A 241 21.96 -28.17 -13.30
C PRO A 241 21.85 -27.66 -14.74
N GLU A 242 21.41 -28.52 -15.66
CA GLU A 242 21.27 -28.25 -17.10
C GLU A 242 19.99 -27.48 -17.45
N THR A 243 19.03 -27.41 -16.52
CA THR A 243 17.75 -26.71 -16.73
C THR A 243 18.01 -25.23 -16.95
N THR A 244 17.51 -24.65 -18.06
CA THR A 244 17.54 -23.18 -18.22
C THR A 244 16.44 -22.56 -17.38
N VAL A 245 16.78 -21.58 -16.55
CA VAL A 245 15.84 -20.99 -15.60
C VAL A 245 15.55 -19.54 -15.96
N LEU A 246 14.32 -19.25 -16.35
CA LEU A 246 13.81 -17.88 -16.44
C LEU A 246 13.11 -17.52 -15.13
N GLY A 247 13.00 -16.24 -14.80
CA GLY A 247 12.17 -15.87 -13.65
C GLY A 247 11.70 -14.44 -13.63
N ALA A 248 10.61 -14.22 -12.91
CA ALA A 248 10.08 -12.91 -12.58
C ALA A 248 9.73 -12.87 -11.10
N VAL A 249 9.95 -11.72 -10.47
CA VAL A 249 9.73 -11.49 -9.04
C VAL A 249 8.77 -10.34 -8.86
N ALA A 250 7.64 -10.60 -8.19
CA ALA A 250 6.69 -9.56 -7.78
C ALA A 250 5.87 -10.03 -6.59
N VAL A 251 5.51 -9.10 -5.70
CA VAL A 251 4.53 -9.39 -4.64
C VAL A 251 3.21 -9.84 -5.29
N HIS A 252 2.66 -10.96 -4.81
CA HIS A 252 1.50 -11.67 -5.38
C HIS A 252 1.70 -12.32 -6.76
N GLY A 253 2.95 -12.45 -7.21
CA GLY A 253 3.33 -13.12 -8.45
C GLY A 253 3.21 -12.21 -9.66
N ALA A 254 4.17 -12.31 -10.58
CA ALA A 254 4.22 -11.45 -11.76
C ALA A 254 3.18 -11.85 -12.81
N LEU A 255 2.89 -13.15 -12.95
CA LEU A 255 2.00 -13.69 -13.99
C LEU A 255 0.53 -13.25 -13.85
N ASP A 256 0.08 -13.03 -12.62
CA ASP A 256 -1.31 -12.66 -12.34
C ASP A 256 -1.48 -11.16 -12.06
N ASN A 257 -0.41 -10.39 -12.19
CA ASN A 257 -0.43 -8.97 -11.97
C ASN A 257 -0.19 -8.24 -13.30
N PRO A 258 -1.24 -7.67 -13.92
CA PRO A 258 -1.11 -6.93 -15.17
C PRO A 258 -0.13 -5.75 -15.09
N LEU A 259 0.00 -5.10 -13.91
CA LEU A 259 0.94 -4.00 -13.71
C LEU A 259 2.41 -4.46 -13.75
N LYS A 260 2.65 -5.74 -13.44
CA LYS A 260 3.97 -6.38 -13.49
C LYS A 260 4.20 -7.12 -14.81
N GLY A 261 3.34 -6.89 -15.81
CA GLY A 261 3.47 -7.46 -17.14
C GLY A 261 2.95 -8.88 -17.28
N GLY A 262 2.05 -9.33 -16.39
CA GLY A 262 1.58 -10.72 -16.39
C GLY A 262 1.06 -11.23 -17.73
N THR A 263 0.38 -10.38 -18.52
CA THR A 263 -0.05 -10.72 -19.88
C THR A 263 1.13 -11.00 -20.81
N HIS A 264 2.14 -10.15 -20.80
CA HIS A 264 3.36 -10.29 -21.61
C HIS A 264 4.16 -11.53 -21.19
N LEU A 265 4.30 -11.76 -19.89
CA LEU A 265 5.02 -12.91 -19.34
C LEU A 265 4.32 -14.25 -19.68
N LYS A 266 2.98 -14.30 -19.67
CA LYS A 266 2.23 -15.50 -20.09
C LYS A 266 2.48 -15.82 -21.56
N GLN A 267 2.37 -14.82 -22.45
CA GLN A 267 2.67 -15.00 -23.88
C GLN A 267 4.13 -15.40 -24.12
N LEU A 268 5.06 -14.83 -23.36
CA LEU A 268 6.47 -15.20 -23.38
C LEU A 268 6.68 -16.68 -23.08
N ILE A 269 6.09 -17.16 -21.98
CA ILE A 269 6.22 -18.56 -21.56
C ILE A 269 5.62 -19.49 -22.62
N GLU A 270 4.41 -19.19 -23.11
CA GLU A 270 3.75 -19.97 -24.17
C GLU A 270 4.65 -20.13 -25.41
N HIS A 271 5.35 -19.08 -25.85
CA HIS A 271 6.24 -19.17 -27.00
C HIS A 271 7.52 -19.99 -26.72
N ILE A 272 8.10 -19.84 -25.54
CA ILE A 272 9.40 -20.45 -25.21
C ILE A 272 9.27 -21.95 -24.93
N ILE A 273 8.20 -22.39 -24.25
CA ILE A 273 8.00 -23.81 -23.92
C ILE A 273 7.82 -24.70 -25.16
N HIS A 274 7.38 -24.12 -26.29
CA HIS A 274 7.29 -24.85 -27.55
C HIS A 274 8.63 -25.05 -28.25
N LYS A 275 9.66 -24.27 -27.91
CA LYS A 275 10.98 -24.32 -28.55
C LYS A 275 12.06 -24.99 -27.69
N HIS A 276 11.90 -24.99 -26.37
CA HIS A 276 12.90 -25.54 -25.44
C HIS A 276 12.27 -26.57 -24.50
N SER A 277 12.82 -27.80 -24.50
CA SER A 277 12.32 -28.91 -23.69
C SER A 277 12.84 -28.93 -22.25
N ASN A 278 13.92 -28.19 -21.94
CA ASN A 278 14.55 -28.16 -20.62
C ASN A 278 14.58 -26.73 -20.03
N ILE A 279 13.40 -26.15 -19.85
CA ILE A 279 13.24 -24.79 -19.32
C ILE A 279 12.21 -24.74 -18.19
N VAL A 280 12.49 -23.91 -17.19
CA VAL A 280 11.57 -23.62 -16.09
C VAL A 280 11.46 -22.11 -15.92
N PHE A 281 10.24 -21.61 -15.71
CA PHE A 281 9.95 -20.24 -15.33
C PHE A 281 9.63 -20.16 -13.84
N LEU A 282 10.42 -19.44 -13.06
CA LEU A 282 10.18 -19.15 -11.66
C LEU A 282 9.27 -17.92 -11.53
N ASN A 283 8.04 -18.12 -11.07
CA ASN A 283 7.12 -17.05 -10.74
C ASN A 283 7.14 -16.83 -9.23
N VAL A 284 7.99 -15.91 -8.78
CA VAL A 284 8.24 -15.67 -7.34
C VAL A 284 7.25 -14.66 -6.78
N GLY A 285 6.71 -14.96 -5.60
CA GLY A 285 5.67 -14.20 -4.92
C GLY A 285 4.25 -14.72 -5.10
N SER A 286 4.08 -15.93 -5.67
CA SER A 286 2.77 -16.54 -5.90
C SER A 286 2.63 -17.87 -5.14
N ASP A 287 1.58 -17.98 -4.32
CA ASP A 287 1.23 -19.21 -3.60
C ASP A 287 0.21 -20.07 -4.36
N LYS A 288 -0.17 -19.65 -5.57
CA LYS A 288 -1.21 -20.35 -6.33
C LYS A 288 -0.69 -21.70 -6.81
N LYS A 289 -1.55 -22.71 -6.75
CA LYS A 289 -1.28 -23.98 -7.43
C LYS A 289 -1.23 -23.73 -8.93
N ASN A 290 -0.21 -24.27 -9.58
CA ASN A 290 -0.07 -24.23 -11.02
C ASN A 290 -0.02 -25.66 -11.57
N THR A 291 -0.64 -25.86 -12.73
CA THR A 291 -0.73 -27.15 -13.41
C THR A 291 0.35 -27.34 -14.49
N SER A 292 0.99 -26.25 -14.93
CA SER A 292 2.05 -26.33 -15.95
C SER A 292 3.36 -26.84 -15.33
N PRO A 293 4.00 -27.89 -15.89
CA PRO A 293 5.30 -28.37 -15.42
C PRO A 293 6.43 -27.36 -15.69
N PHE A 294 6.21 -26.37 -16.55
CA PHE A 294 7.20 -25.36 -16.95
C PHE A 294 7.19 -24.12 -16.05
N ILE A 295 6.19 -23.95 -15.20
CA ILE A 295 6.08 -22.78 -14.32
C ILE A 295 6.12 -23.27 -12.88
N ARG A 296 7.09 -22.76 -12.12
CA ARG A 296 7.19 -23.00 -10.69
C ARG A 296 6.81 -21.74 -9.93
N ASN A 297 5.66 -21.81 -9.28
CA ASN A 297 5.24 -20.78 -8.35
C ASN A 297 6.04 -20.94 -7.05
N ILE A 298 6.73 -19.87 -6.67
CA ILE A 298 7.44 -19.77 -5.40
C ILE A 298 6.71 -18.73 -4.56
N PRO A 299 6.40 -19.03 -3.28
CA PRO A 299 5.80 -18.07 -2.37
C PRO A 299 6.53 -16.73 -2.26
N TYR A 300 5.88 -15.74 -1.67
CA TYR A 300 6.58 -14.53 -1.28
C TYR A 300 7.68 -14.86 -0.26
N MET A 301 8.91 -14.45 -0.58
CA MET A 301 10.07 -14.69 0.28
C MET A 301 10.29 -13.50 1.21
N GLU A 302 9.99 -13.70 2.50
CA GLU A 302 10.35 -12.75 3.56
C GLU A 302 11.86 -12.75 3.82
N ASN A 303 12.47 -13.94 3.77
CA ASN A 303 13.89 -14.14 3.92
C ASN A 303 14.64 -13.70 2.64
N GLN A 304 15.43 -12.63 2.76
CA GLN A 304 16.16 -12.08 1.62
C GLN A 304 17.29 -13.02 1.14
N GLN A 305 17.88 -13.84 2.02
CA GLN A 305 18.91 -14.80 1.64
C GLN A 305 18.33 -15.90 0.73
N GLU A 306 17.10 -16.36 1.01
CA GLU A 306 16.39 -17.30 0.14
C GLU A 306 16.05 -16.66 -1.21
N LEU A 307 15.66 -15.38 -1.21
CA LEU A 307 15.43 -14.64 -2.45
C LEU A 307 16.73 -14.49 -3.27
N ALA A 308 17.87 -14.24 -2.64
CA ALA A 308 19.18 -14.19 -3.30
C ALA A 308 19.62 -15.54 -3.90
N LEU A 309 19.32 -16.65 -3.21
CA LEU A 309 19.49 -18.01 -3.72
C LEU A 309 18.63 -18.22 -4.98
N ILE A 310 17.35 -17.80 -4.94
CA ILE A 310 16.43 -17.91 -6.07
C ILE A 310 16.92 -17.10 -7.28
N TYR A 311 17.38 -15.86 -7.07
CA TYR A 311 18.02 -15.10 -8.15
C TYR A 311 19.23 -15.85 -8.71
N SER A 312 20.13 -16.36 -7.87
CA SER A 312 21.34 -17.07 -8.31
C SER A 312 21.05 -18.35 -9.10
N ALA A 313 19.89 -18.98 -8.90
CA ALA A 313 19.42 -20.12 -9.68
C ALA A 313 18.94 -19.73 -11.09
N MET A 314 18.55 -18.47 -11.31
CA MET A 314 18.08 -17.97 -12.61
C MET A 314 19.22 -17.86 -13.63
N ASP A 315 18.88 -18.05 -14.91
CA ASP A 315 19.72 -17.75 -16.06
C ASP A 315 19.38 -16.40 -16.68
N VAL A 316 18.10 -15.99 -16.64
CA VAL A 316 17.63 -14.66 -17.07
C VAL A 316 16.50 -14.22 -16.14
N MET A 317 16.59 -12.98 -15.64
CA MET A 317 15.48 -12.32 -14.96
C MET A 317 14.70 -11.47 -15.96
N VAL A 318 13.37 -11.63 -15.99
CA VAL A 318 12.49 -10.91 -16.91
C VAL A 318 11.59 -9.95 -16.12
N HIS A 319 11.54 -8.69 -16.56
CA HIS A 319 10.69 -7.67 -15.94
C HIS A 319 9.90 -6.86 -16.99
N ALA A 320 8.62 -7.20 -17.17
CA ALA A 320 7.77 -6.65 -18.22
C ALA A 320 6.74 -5.62 -17.68
N ALA A 321 7.06 -4.89 -16.61
CA ALA A 321 6.14 -3.90 -16.05
C ALA A 321 6.04 -2.65 -16.93
N ALA A 322 4.82 -2.10 -17.04
CA ALA A 322 4.57 -0.88 -17.80
C ALA A 322 5.12 0.40 -17.12
N ALA A 323 5.32 0.36 -15.81
CA ALA A 323 5.88 1.47 -15.06
C ALA A 323 6.53 0.98 -13.76
N GLU A 324 7.74 1.50 -13.48
CA GLU A 324 8.47 1.26 -12.24
C GLU A 324 9.11 2.56 -11.75
N SER A 325 9.02 2.83 -10.45
CA SER A 325 9.62 4.03 -9.84
C SER A 325 11.13 3.89 -9.63
N PHE A 326 11.60 2.67 -9.41
CA PHE A 326 13.03 2.32 -9.39
C PHE A 326 13.25 0.88 -9.85
N CYS A 327 12.44 -0.08 -9.36
CA CYS A 327 12.58 -1.53 -9.57
C CYS A 327 13.74 -2.17 -8.79
N LEU A 328 13.55 -2.35 -7.47
CA LEU A 328 14.52 -3.03 -6.61
C LEU A 328 14.88 -4.45 -7.10
N VAL A 329 13.89 -5.21 -7.59
CA VAL A 329 14.09 -6.60 -8.03
C VAL A 329 15.04 -6.73 -9.22
N ALA A 330 15.09 -5.72 -10.11
CA ALA A 330 16.05 -5.70 -11.21
C ALA A 330 17.47 -5.51 -10.67
N VAL A 331 17.67 -4.57 -9.74
CA VAL A 331 18.97 -4.31 -9.11
C VAL A 331 19.43 -5.49 -8.26
N GLU A 332 18.53 -6.14 -7.51
CA GLU A 332 18.82 -7.37 -6.74
C GLU A 332 19.33 -8.49 -7.67
N ALA A 333 18.66 -8.72 -8.81
CA ALA A 333 19.08 -9.70 -9.81
C ALA A 333 20.45 -9.35 -10.44
N MET A 334 20.66 -8.07 -10.77
CA MET A 334 21.95 -7.58 -11.26
C MET A 334 23.07 -7.84 -10.26
N ALA A 335 22.86 -7.57 -8.96
CA ALA A 335 23.87 -7.82 -7.92
C ALA A 335 24.18 -9.31 -7.75
N CYS A 336 23.19 -10.20 -7.94
CA CYS A 336 23.38 -11.64 -8.04
C CYS A 336 24.05 -12.12 -9.35
N GLY A 337 24.44 -11.20 -10.25
CA GLY A 337 25.13 -11.53 -11.50
C GLY A 337 24.22 -12.11 -12.57
N ILE A 338 22.91 -11.83 -12.50
CA ILE A 338 21.91 -12.35 -13.44
C ILE A 338 21.59 -11.27 -14.48
N PRO A 339 21.64 -11.58 -15.78
CA PRO A 339 21.22 -10.63 -16.80
C PRO A 339 19.72 -10.36 -16.69
N VAL A 340 19.36 -9.09 -16.76
CA VAL A 340 17.97 -8.63 -16.74
C VAL A 340 17.53 -8.29 -18.17
N VAL A 341 16.37 -8.82 -18.58
CA VAL A 341 15.64 -8.40 -19.78
C VAL A 341 14.37 -7.70 -19.33
N ALA A 342 14.19 -6.44 -19.74
CA ALA A 342 13.06 -5.65 -19.25
C ALA A 342 12.51 -4.69 -20.31
N PHE A 343 11.28 -4.21 -20.12
CA PHE A 343 10.77 -3.13 -20.98
C PHE A 343 11.50 -1.81 -20.72
N ASN A 344 11.66 -1.00 -21.76
CA ASN A 344 12.24 0.34 -21.75
C ASN A 344 11.28 1.38 -21.14
N ASN A 345 10.83 1.12 -19.91
CA ASN A 345 9.81 1.88 -19.21
C ASN A 345 10.21 2.23 -17.78
N GLY A 346 9.57 3.28 -17.24
CA GLY A 346 9.80 3.67 -15.86
C GLY A 346 11.26 4.08 -15.64
N ALA A 347 11.79 3.65 -14.50
CA ALA A 347 13.19 3.85 -14.12
C ALA A 347 14.15 2.75 -14.65
N LEU A 348 13.67 1.70 -15.30
CA LEU A 348 14.54 0.61 -15.78
C LEU A 348 15.67 1.07 -16.72
N PRO A 349 15.48 2.06 -17.61
CA PRO A 349 16.55 2.59 -18.46
C PRO A 349 17.63 3.37 -17.70
N GLU A 350 17.37 3.75 -16.44
CA GLU A 350 18.38 4.33 -15.55
C GLU A 350 19.22 3.22 -14.89
N LEU A 351 18.62 2.06 -14.66
CA LEU A 351 19.26 0.91 -14.03
C LEU A 351 20.10 0.11 -15.02
N ILE A 352 19.54 -0.18 -16.20
CA ILE A 352 20.09 -1.09 -17.19
C ILE A 352 20.60 -0.29 -18.39
N VAL A 353 21.88 -0.46 -18.73
CA VAL A 353 22.44 0.01 -19.99
C VAL A 353 22.24 -1.10 -21.02
N HIS A 354 21.41 -0.85 -22.01
CA HIS A 354 21.09 -1.82 -23.06
C HIS A 354 22.36 -2.35 -23.75
N ASP A 355 22.40 -3.66 -23.98
CA ASP A 355 23.53 -4.42 -24.57
C ASP A 355 24.83 -4.45 -23.75
N GLU A 356 24.90 -3.71 -22.64
CA GLU A 356 26.08 -3.69 -21.76
C GLU A 356 25.83 -4.42 -20.44
N THR A 357 24.75 -4.07 -19.73
CA THR A 357 24.46 -4.60 -18.38
C THR A 357 23.15 -5.39 -18.31
N GLY A 358 22.45 -5.49 -19.44
CA GLY A 358 21.16 -6.16 -19.60
C GLY A 358 20.53 -5.76 -20.94
N LEU A 359 19.30 -6.20 -21.19
CA LEU A 359 18.60 -5.90 -22.44
C LEU A 359 17.30 -5.15 -22.14
N LEU A 360 17.06 -4.09 -22.92
CA LEU A 360 15.83 -3.31 -22.87
C LEU A 360 15.05 -3.56 -24.15
N CYS A 361 13.79 -3.98 -24.00
CA CYS A 361 12.84 -4.16 -25.11
C CYS A 361 11.96 -2.92 -25.25
N ASP A 362 11.37 -2.69 -26.42
CA ASP A 362 10.44 -1.58 -26.60
C ASP A 362 9.23 -1.69 -25.63
N GLY A 363 8.75 -0.54 -25.15
CA GLY A 363 8.04 -0.36 -23.87
C GLY A 363 6.80 -1.24 -23.64
N ASP A 364 6.17 -1.78 -24.67
CA ASP A 364 5.05 -2.72 -24.52
C ASP A 364 5.03 -3.81 -25.61
N ASP A 365 6.13 -3.95 -26.37
CA ASP A 365 6.21 -4.93 -27.46
C ASP A 365 6.52 -6.32 -26.91
N THR A 366 5.46 -7.14 -26.83
CA THR A 366 5.57 -8.52 -26.36
C THR A 366 6.41 -9.39 -27.28
N MET A 367 6.38 -9.12 -28.59
CA MET A 367 7.14 -9.89 -29.56
C MET A 367 8.62 -9.56 -29.47
N ASP A 368 8.97 -8.29 -29.24
CA ASP A 368 10.35 -7.89 -28.97
C ASP A 368 10.88 -8.56 -27.69
N LEU A 369 10.07 -8.61 -26.62
CA LEU A 369 10.38 -9.35 -25.40
C LEU A 369 10.64 -10.84 -25.68
N ILE A 370 9.75 -11.48 -26.43
CA ILE A 370 9.87 -12.90 -26.82
C ILE A 370 11.15 -13.16 -27.60
N ASN A 371 11.42 -12.34 -28.62
CA ASN A 371 12.59 -12.48 -29.49
C ASN A 371 13.88 -12.27 -28.71
N THR A 372 13.93 -11.24 -27.86
CA THR A 372 15.08 -10.90 -27.03
C THR A 372 15.40 -12.01 -26.03
N VAL A 373 14.42 -12.49 -25.29
CA VAL A 373 14.63 -13.58 -24.31
C VAL A 373 15.01 -14.88 -25.02
N SER A 374 14.33 -15.22 -26.12
CA SER A 374 14.63 -16.43 -26.91
C SER A 374 16.07 -16.41 -27.44
N ALA A 375 16.51 -15.28 -28.00
CA ALA A 375 17.89 -15.14 -28.47
C ALA A 375 18.93 -15.24 -27.34
N LEU A 376 18.59 -14.79 -26.13
CA LEU A 376 19.50 -14.82 -24.98
C LEU A 376 19.60 -16.22 -24.34
N ILE A 377 18.55 -17.04 -24.41
CA ILE A 377 18.54 -18.44 -23.92
C ILE A 377 19.62 -19.29 -24.61
N ASP A 378 19.89 -19.05 -25.89
CA ASP A 378 20.86 -19.82 -26.66
C ASP A 378 22.30 -19.26 -26.59
N LYS A 379 22.52 -18.18 -25.82
CA LYS A 379 23.82 -17.48 -25.75
C LYS A 379 24.39 -17.42 -24.32
N PRO A 380 24.90 -18.56 -23.77
CA PRO A 380 25.40 -18.61 -22.39
C PRO A 380 26.53 -17.63 -22.11
N TYR A 381 27.44 -17.41 -23.06
CA TYR A 381 28.52 -16.44 -22.92
C TYR A 381 28.00 -15.00 -22.82
N GLN A 382 27.00 -14.64 -23.64
CA GLN A 382 26.38 -13.32 -23.56
C GLN A 382 25.66 -13.13 -22.21
N ARG A 383 24.95 -14.15 -21.72
CA ARG A 383 24.32 -14.11 -20.38
C ARG A 383 25.33 -13.83 -19.27
N GLN A 384 26.47 -14.51 -19.30
CA GLN A 384 27.54 -14.34 -18.31
C GLN A 384 28.14 -12.93 -18.36
N ASN A 385 28.41 -12.41 -19.56
CA ASN A 385 28.97 -11.07 -19.73
C ASN A 385 28.00 -9.97 -19.25
N LEU A 386 26.74 -10.03 -19.69
CA LEU A 386 25.71 -9.09 -19.26
C LEU A 386 25.50 -9.15 -17.73
N GLY A 387 25.44 -10.36 -17.17
CA GLY A 387 25.29 -10.56 -15.72
C GLY A 387 26.48 -10.00 -14.91
N LYS A 388 27.71 -10.21 -15.39
CA LYS A 388 28.93 -9.65 -14.77
C LYS A 388 28.92 -8.11 -14.79
N ALA A 389 28.67 -7.52 -15.95
CA ALA A 389 28.61 -6.07 -16.11
C ALA A 389 27.44 -5.45 -15.30
N GLY A 390 26.29 -6.11 -15.27
CA GLY A 390 25.16 -5.76 -14.40
C GLY A 390 25.54 -5.75 -12.92
N ARG A 391 26.27 -6.76 -12.45
CA ARG A 391 26.77 -6.80 -11.08
C ARG A 391 27.72 -5.64 -10.78
N GLU A 392 28.72 -5.41 -11.62
CA GLU A 392 29.68 -4.32 -11.44
C GLU A 392 28.98 -2.97 -11.33
N ARG A 393 28.00 -2.72 -12.19
CA ARG A 393 27.16 -1.52 -12.13
C ARG A 393 26.35 -1.45 -10.84
N SER A 394 25.72 -2.55 -10.43
CA SER A 394 24.91 -2.60 -9.20
C SER A 394 25.74 -2.27 -7.96
N LEU A 395 26.94 -2.83 -7.84
CA LEU A 395 27.87 -2.54 -6.74
C LEU A 395 28.31 -1.07 -6.75
N ALA A 396 28.60 -0.52 -7.93
CA ALA A 396 29.11 0.84 -8.06
C ALA A 396 28.07 1.92 -7.74
N LEU A 397 26.80 1.71 -8.12
CA LEU A 397 25.77 2.76 -8.10
C LEU A 397 24.66 2.55 -7.08
N PHE A 398 24.31 1.30 -6.79
CA PHE A 398 23.08 0.93 -6.06
C PHE A 398 23.36 0.12 -4.81
N ASP A 399 24.62 0.03 -4.36
CA ASP A 399 24.90 -0.49 -3.03
C ASP A 399 24.31 0.41 -1.95
N PHE A 400 23.81 -0.21 -0.89
CA PHE A 400 23.14 0.50 0.19
C PHE A 400 24.06 1.51 0.87
N SER A 401 25.36 1.21 1.03
CA SER A 401 26.32 2.14 1.62
C SER A 401 26.40 3.45 0.83
N LYS A 402 26.38 3.38 -0.50
CA LYS A 402 26.41 4.55 -1.39
C LYS A 402 25.13 5.38 -1.30
N THR A 403 23.99 4.73 -1.18
CA THR A 403 22.71 5.40 -1.00
C THR A 403 22.65 6.09 0.36
N HIS A 404 23.08 5.39 1.41
CA HIS A 404 23.17 5.90 2.77
C HIS A 404 24.09 7.12 2.88
N GLU A 405 25.31 7.06 2.32
CA GLU A 405 26.25 8.19 2.27
C GLU A 405 25.60 9.46 1.67
N LYS A 406 24.85 9.31 0.56
CA LYS A 406 24.14 10.42 -0.09
C LYS A 406 23.04 11.01 0.81
N TYR A 407 22.28 10.16 1.50
CA TYR A 407 21.24 10.61 2.42
C TYR A 407 21.84 11.31 3.66
N ILE A 408 22.90 10.77 4.26
CA ILE A 408 23.56 11.42 5.40
C ILE A 408 24.05 12.82 5.02
N ARG A 409 24.68 12.97 3.85
CA ARG A 409 25.09 14.28 3.35
C ARG A 409 23.90 15.23 3.20
N LEU A 410 22.81 14.76 2.59
CA LEU A 410 21.60 15.55 2.43
C LEU A 410 20.98 15.95 3.78
N TYR A 411 21.05 15.08 4.79
CA TYR A 411 20.55 15.40 6.14
C TYR A 411 21.35 16.50 6.78
N LEU A 412 22.68 16.41 6.72
CA LEU A 412 23.58 17.43 7.24
C LEU A 412 23.35 18.75 6.52
N ASP A 413 23.28 18.74 5.19
CA ASP A 413 23.03 19.94 4.37
C ASP A 413 21.69 20.60 4.76
N GLU A 414 20.59 19.83 4.93
CA GLU A 414 19.29 20.37 5.32
C GLU A 414 19.27 20.88 6.77
N ILE A 415 19.97 20.20 7.70
CA ILE A 415 20.08 20.66 9.10
C ILE A 415 20.88 21.97 9.16
N GLU A 416 22.03 22.03 8.49
CA GLU A 416 22.91 23.21 8.44
C GLU A 416 22.21 24.39 7.75
N ASP A 417 21.55 24.16 6.61
CA ASP A 417 20.74 25.16 5.90
C ASP A 417 19.67 25.74 6.83
N ARG A 418 18.93 24.88 7.54
CA ARG A 418 17.87 25.30 8.47
C ARG A 418 18.41 26.13 9.64
N GLN A 419 19.58 25.77 10.17
CA GLN A 419 20.22 26.50 11.26
C GLN A 419 20.75 27.85 10.80
N LYS A 420 21.34 27.91 9.61
CA LYS A 420 21.93 29.13 9.04
C LYS A 420 20.87 30.09 8.51
N TYR A 421 19.81 29.55 7.90
CA TYR A 421 18.73 30.30 7.27
C TYR A 421 17.36 29.80 7.79
N PRO A 422 16.92 30.27 8.97
CA PRO A 422 15.61 29.91 9.50
C PRO A 422 14.50 30.24 8.51
N ARG A 423 13.79 29.21 8.04
CA ARG A 423 12.67 29.36 7.11
C ARG A 423 11.47 30.00 7.84
N PRO A 424 10.77 30.97 7.22
CA PRO A 424 9.62 31.61 7.85
C PRO A 424 8.51 30.58 8.13
N VAL A 425 7.75 30.81 9.19
CA VAL A 425 6.56 30.02 9.48
C VAL A 425 5.46 30.42 8.51
N LYS A 426 4.99 29.47 7.70
CA LYS A 426 3.97 29.70 6.67
C LYS A 426 2.60 29.29 7.21
N SER A 427 1.84 30.23 7.76
CA SER A 427 0.50 29.96 8.29
C SER A 427 -0.53 29.73 7.18
N PHE A 428 -1.49 28.84 7.42
CA PHE A 428 -2.63 28.67 6.51
C PHE A 428 -3.60 29.84 6.63
N ASN A 429 -4.05 30.37 5.49
CA ASN A 429 -5.29 31.13 5.48
C ASN A 429 -6.47 30.16 5.65
N LEU A 430 -7.04 30.11 6.85
CA LEU A 430 -8.11 29.17 7.21
C LEU A 430 -9.38 29.34 6.35
N ALA A 431 -9.61 30.51 5.76
CA ALA A 431 -10.74 30.71 4.83
C ALA A 431 -10.58 29.86 3.54
N ASN A 432 -9.35 29.53 3.16
CA ASN A 432 -9.04 28.71 1.99
C ASN A 432 -8.98 27.20 2.32
N ILE A 433 -9.08 26.84 3.59
CA ILE A 433 -9.08 25.44 4.03
C ILE A 433 -10.53 24.97 4.22
N PRO A 434 -10.97 23.89 3.52
CA PRO A 434 -12.31 23.36 3.67
C PRO A 434 -12.73 23.15 5.12
N ALA A 435 -13.97 23.53 5.45
CA ALA A 435 -14.49 23.44 6.82
C ALA A 435 -14.33 22.03 7.42
N PHE A 436 -14.49 20.97 6.63
CA PHE A 436 -14.32 19.60 7.12
C PHE A 436 -12.89 19.20 7.51
N ILE A 437 -11.88 19.95 7.09
CA ILE A 437 -10.47 19.73 7.45
C ILE A 437 -10.11 20.48 8.73
N ARG A 438 -10.74 21.64 8.96
CA ARG A 438 -10.48 22.55 10.09
C ARG A 438 -11.01 22.02 11.44
N THR A 439 -10.81 20.73 11.74
CA THR A 439 -11.24 20.14 13.01
C THR A 439 -10.43 20.72 14.18
N PRO A 440 -10.87 20.52 15.45
CA PRO A 440 -10.12 20.99 16.61
C PRO A 440 -8.66 20.50 16.65
N GLU A 441 -8.40 19.28 16.18
CA GLU A 441 -7.04 18.73 16.07
C GLU A 441 -6.18 19.49 15.06
N PHE A 442 -6.75 19.83 13.89
CA PHE A 442 -6.08 20.64 12.88
C PHE A 442 -5.76 22.03 13.41
N ILE A 443 -6.75 22.71 14.00
CA ILE A 443 -6.58 24.07 14.55
C ILE A 443 -5.49 24.06 15.61
N LYS A 444 -5.54 23.12 16.56
CA LYS A 444 -4.52 23.01 17.60
C LYS A 444 -3.11 22.81 17.01
N ALA A 445 -2.99 22.04 15.94
CA ALA A 445 -1.69 21.83 15.29
C ALA A 445 -1.19 23.07 14.54
N GLU A 446 -2.09 23.85 13.93
CA GLU A 446 -1.74 25.13 13.32
C GLU A 446 -1.38 26.20 14.36
N GLU A 447 -2.07 26.25 15.50
CA GLU A 447 -1.70 27.10 16.64
C GLU A 447 -0.32 26.74 17.19
N LEU A 448 -0.01 25.44 17.32
CA LEU A 448 1.32 24.98 17.74
C LEU A 448 2.42 25.36 16.73
N LYS A 449 2.12 25.28 15.43
CA LYS A 449 3.05 25.67 14.37
C LYS A 449 3.32 27.17 14.35
N THR A 450 2.28 27.99 14.51
CA THR A 450 2.36 29.45 14.35
C THR A 450 2.66 30.20 15.65
N GLY A 451 2.37 29.58 16.80
CA GLY A 451 2.36 30.26 18.10
C GLY A 451 1.19 31.24 18.27
N ILE A 452 0.28 31.34 17.29
CA ILE A 452 -0.84 32.26 17.27
C ILE A 452 -2.11 31.48 17.60
N LYS A 453 -2.87 31.94 18.60
CA LYS A 453 -4.19 31.38 18.89
C LYS A 453 -5.18 31.81 17.82
N VAL A 454 -5.92 30.85 17.29
CA VAL A 454 -6.94 31.14 16.28
C VAL A 454 -8.23 31.55 17.00
N GLU A 455 -8.86 32.64 16.55
CA GLU A 455 -10.09 33.10 17.17
C GLU A 455 -11.24 32.10 16.98
N LYS A 456 -12.15 32.04 17.97
CA LYS A 456 -13.31 31.14 17.90
C LYS A 456 -14.19 31.39 16.67
N GLN A 457 -14.25 32.62 16.16
CA GLN A 457 -15.05 32.95 14.97
C GLN A 457 -14.45 32.37 13.68
N GLU A 458 -13.13 32.32 13.56
CA GLU A 458 -12.42 31.77 12.39
C GLU A 458 -12.45 30.22 12.35
N THR A 459 -12.72 29.60 13.49
CA THR A 459 -12.72 28.15 13.72
C THR A 459 -14.11 27.53 13.84
N TRP A 460 -15.16 28.35 14.01
CA TRP A 460 -16.48 27.80 14.26
C TRP A 460 -17.04 27.12 13.02
N ILE A 461 -17.13 25.80 13.11
CA ILE A 461 -17.68 24.93 12.06
C ILE A 461 -18.95 24.23 12.58
N GLY A 462 -19.38 24.59 13.80
CA GLY A 462 -20.46 23.92 14.51
C GLY A 462 -20.21 22.41 14.66
N ASN A 463 -21.26 21.65 14.94
CA ASN A 463 -21.22 20.18 14.94
C ASN A 463 -21.41 19.57 13.54
N LYS A 464 -21.34 20.39 12.48
CA LYS A 464 -21.75 20.04 11.11
C LYS A 464 -20.69 20.48 10.07
N PRO A 465 -19.47 19.91 10.14
CA PRO A 465 -18.35 20.34 9.32
C PRO A 465 -18.50 20.12 7.81
N ILE A 466 -19.28 19.12 7.43
CA ILE A 466 -19.50 18.81 6.01
C ILE A 466 -20.55 19.76 5.44
N ASP A 467 -21.63 20.05 6.16
CA ASP A 467 -22.63 21.03 5.76
C ASP A 467 -21.98 22.40 5.53
N ALA A 468 -21.18 22.87 6.49
CA ALA A 468 -20.43 24.12 6.36
C ALA A 468 -19.47 24.13 5.15
N PHE A 469 -18.91 22.98 4.78
CA PHE A 469 -18.11 22.88 3.55
C PHE A 469 -18.99 22.98 2.30
N LEU A 470 -20.12 22.29 2.27
CA LEU A 470 -21.04 22.32 1.13
C LEU A 470 -21.61 23.73 0.89
N ASP A 471 -21.94 24.47 1.95
CA ASP A 471 -22.45 25.84 1.86
C ASP A 471 -21.43 26.83 1.26
N GLN A 472 -20.14 26.49 1.31
CA GLN A 472 -19.05 27.27 0.70
C GLN A 472 -18.84 26.96 -0.79
N LEU A 473 -19.47 25.91 -1.32
CA LEU A 473 -19.27 25.49 -2.70
C LEU A 473 -20.12 26.30 -3.67
N SER A 474 -19.61 26.48 -4.90
CA SER A 474 -20.44 26.95 -6.00
C SER A 474 -21.57 25.95 -6.29
N PRO A 475 -22.71 26.38 -6.88
CA PRO A 475 -23.82 25.47 -7.18
C PRO A 475 -23.41 24.24 -8.00
N ALA A 476 -22.43 24.39 -8.91
CA ALA A 476 -21.91 23.30 -9.72
C ALA A 476 -21.08 22.28 -8.93
N LEU A 477 -20.30 22.72 -7.94
CA LEU A 477 -19.53 21.83 -7.06
C LEU A 477 -20.41 21.20 -5.98
N TYR A 478 -21.37 21.96 -5.44
CA TYR A 478 -22.37 21.44 -4.50
C TYR A 478 -23.06 20.20 -5.06
N LYS A 479 -23.57 20.29 -6.30
CA LYS A 479 -24.24 19.17 -6.99
C LYS A 479 -23.35 17.94 -7.17
N GLN A 480 -22.03 18.10 -7.19
CA GLN A 480 -21.08 16.98 -7.29
C GLN A 480 -20.81 16.33 -5.92
N PHE A 481 -20.73 17.10 -4.84
CA PHE A 481 -20.41 16.59 -3.49
C PHE A 481 -21.64 16.16 -2.68
N GLU A 482 -22.80 16.80 -2.87
CA GLU A 482 -24.03 16.52 -2.11
C GLU A 482 -24.41 15.03 -2.11
N PRO A 483 -24.37 14.28 -3.23
CA PRO A 483 -24.76 12.87 -3.20
C PRO A 483 -23.87 12.02 -2.30
N PHE A 484 -22.58 12.36 -2.20
CA PHE A 484 -21.63 11.67 -1.33
C PHE A 484 -21.85 11.99 0.14
N HIS A 485 -22.25 13.23 0.46
CA HIS A 485 -22.65 13.64 1.81
C HIS A 485 -23.96 12.98 2.23
N THR A 486 -25.00 13.03 1.40
CA THR A 486 -26.29 12.36 1.64
C THR A 486 -26.11 10.86 1.87
N LYS A 487 -25.22 10.21 1.09
CA LYS A 487 -24.82 8.82 1.37
C LYS A 487 -24.15 8.67 2.73
N ALA A 488 -23.20 9.53 3.09
CA ALA A 488 -22.48 9.47 4.35
C ALA A 488 -23.42 9.59 5.57
N GLU A 489 -24.38 10.51 5.54
CA GLU A 489 -25.37 10.68 6.61
C GLU A 489 -26.30 9.46 6.72
N LYS A 490 -26.76 8.91 5.59
CA LYS A 490 -27.54 7.66 5.57
C LYS A 490 -26.76 6.50 6.16
N VAL A 491 -25.46 6.37 5.86
CA VAL A 491 -24.60 5.33 6.43
C VAL A 491 -24.48 5.50 7.95
N LYS A 492 -24.28 6.72 8.46
CA LYS A 492 -24.29 6.97 9.91
C LYS A 492 -25.62 6.58 10.55
N GLN A 493 -26.73 6.95 9.90
CA GLN A 493 -28.08 6.61 10.36
C GLN A 493 -28.30 5.08 10.41
N ILE A 494 -27.86 4.34 9.39
CA ILE A 494 -27.90 2.86 9.35
C ILE A 494 -27.25 2.26 10.59
N PHE A 495 -26.04 2.72 10.95
CA PHE A 495 -25.32 2.21 12.13
C PHE A 495 -25.98 2.63 13.45
N SER A 496 -26.48 3.86 13.55
CA SER A 496 -27.21 4.34 14.73
C SER A 496 -28.48 3.52 14.98
N LEU A 497 -29.29 3.29 13.94
CA LEU A 497 -30.49 2.46 14.01
C LEU A 497 -30.17 1.02 14.40
N ARG A 498 -29.11 0.45 13.83
CA ARG A 498 -28.66 -0.91 14.15
C ARG A 498 -28.24 -1.05 15.62
N ASN A 499 -27.50 -0.07 16.14
CA ASN A 499 -27.09 -0.05 17.55
C ASN A 499 -28.30 0.15 18.49
N ALA A 500 -29.36 0.81 18.03
CA ALA A 500 -30.62 0.94 18.74
C ALA A 500 -31.57 -0.26 18.57
N GLY A 501 -31.15 -1.33 17.87
CA GLY A 501 -31.97 -2.51 17.62
C GLY A 501 -33.07 -2.33 16.55
N LYS A 502 -33.12 -1.18 15.87
CA LYS A 502 -34.10 -0.85 14.82
C LYS A 502 -33.63 -1.37 13.45
N LEU A 503 -33.62 -2.69 13.29
CA LEU A 503 -32.99 -3.35 12.15
C LEU A 503 -33.79 -3.19 10.85
N GLU A 504 -35.11 -3.16 10.89
CA GLU A 504 -36.00 -2.91 9.74
C GLU A 504 -35.76 -1.52 9.15
N GLU A 505 -35.78 -0.48 9.98
CA GLU A 505 -35.51 0.90 9.54
C GLU A 505 -34.10 1.02 8.92
N SER A 506 -33.11 0.34 9.50
CA SER A 506 -31.74 0.25 8.96
C SER A 506 -31.72 -0.41 7.58
N LEU A 507 -32.47 -1.50 7.40
CA LEU A 507 -32.59 -2.23 6.15
C LEU A 507 -33.31 -1.41 5.06
N ASP A 508 -34.33 -0.62 5.42
CA ASP A 508 -35.05 0.23 4.49
C ASP A 508 -34.15 1.31 3.88
N ILE A 509 -33.30 1.94 4.68
CA ILE A 509 -32.31 2.90 4.18
C ILE A 509 -31.33 2.21 3.23
N LEU A 510 -30.86 1.00 3.57
CA LEU A 510 -29.99 0.22 2.69
C LEU A 510 -30.66 -0.14 1.36
N ASN A 511 -31.95 -0.47 1.38
CA ASN A 511 -32.73 -0.78 0.19
C ASN A 511 -32.95 0.45 -0.71
N ASP A 512 -33.04 1.66 -0.15
CA ASP A 512 -33.05 2.92 -0.92
C ASP A 512 -31.65 3.28 -1.47
N LEU A 513 -30.60 3.01 -0.70
CA LEU A 513 -29.24 3.48 -1.01
C LEU A 513 -28.51 2.57 -2.01
N ILE A 514 -28.64 1.24 -1.90
CA ILE A 514 -27.93 0.28 -2.77
C ILE A 514 -28.24 0.49 -4.27
N PRO A 515 -29.49 0.73 -4.72
CA PRO A 515 -29.77 1.01 -6.12
C PRO A 515 -29.06 2.27 -6.66
N LYS A 516 -28.79 3.26 -5.79
CA LYS A 516 -28.05 4.49 -6.14
C LYS A 516 -26.53 4.27 -6.17
N TRP A 517 -26.05 3.23 -5.49
CA TRP A 517 -24.62 2.89 -5.36
C TRP A 517 -24.38 1.38 -5.59
N PRO A 518 -24.75 0.83 -6.77
CA PRO A 518 -24.82 -0.62 -6.98
C PRO A 518 -23.46 -1.32 -6.98
N LYS A 519 -22.36 -0.57 -7.16
CA LYS A 519 -20.98 -1.09 -7.10
C LYS A 519 -20.34 -0.95 -5.70
N ASP A 520 -21.05 -0.39 -4.71
CA ASP A 520 -20.54 -0.25 -3.35
C ASP A 520 -20.79 -1.56 -2.56
N MET A 521 -19.76 -2.41 -2.52
CA MET A 521 -19.82 -3.68 -1.78
C MET A 521 -19.86 -3.48 -0.26
N THR A 522 -19.43 -2.32 0.26
CA THR A 522 -19.53 -2.04 1.71
C THR A 522 -20.99 -1.87 2.12
N LEU A 523 -21.84 -1.27 1.28
CA LEU A 523 -23.29 -1.22 1.50
C LEU A 523 -23.92 -2.62 1.40
N MET A 524 -23.51 -3.44 0.43
CA MET A 524 -23.99 -4.82 0.30
C MET A 524 -23.58 -5.70 1.49
N ARG A 525 -22.35 -5.55 1.97
CA ARG A 525 -21.85 -6.18 3.19
C ARG A 525 -22.68 -5.75 4.38
N THR A 526 -22.87 -4.44 4.56
CA THR A 526 -23.66 -3.87 5.65
C THR A 526 -25.09 -4.41 5.64
N LYS A 527 -25.73 -4.53 4.46
CA LYS A 527 -27.02 -5.19 4.30
C LYS A 527 -27.00 -6.66 4.70
N GLY A 528 -25.97 -7.41 4.29
CA GLY A 528 -25.80 -8.79 4.72
C GLY A 528 -25.70 -8.94 6.23
N VAL A 529 -24.92 -8.08 6.88
CA VAL A 529 -24.79 -8.06 8.35
C VAL A 529 -26.12 -7.69 9.02
N THR A 530 -26.80 -6.64 8.56
CA THR A 530 -28.11 -6.24 9.12
C THR A 530 -29.15 -7.37 8.99
N LEU A 531 -29.25 -8.01 7.83
CA LEU A 531 -30.14 -9.16 7.62
C LEU A 531 -29.79 -10.33 8.56
N GLY A 532 -28.49 -10.60 8.77
CA GLY A 532 -28.03 -11.65 9.69
C GLY A 532 -28.41 -11.36 11.15
N LEU A 533 -28.34 -10.09 11.58
CA LEU A 533 -28.80 -9.67 12.91
C LEU A 533 -30.33 -9.79 13.08
N MET A 534 -31.09 -9.70 11.99
CA MET A 534 -32.54 -9.94 11.97
C MET A 534 -32.90 -11.44 11.95
N GLY A 535 -31.93 -12.35 11.91
CA GLY A 535 -32.16 -13.79 11.72
C GLY A 535 -32.59 -14.19 10.30
N ARG A 536 -32.52 -13.28 9.32
CA ARG A 536 -32.83 -13.54 7.90
C ARG A 536 -31.62 -14.14 7.18
N ASP A 537 -31.16 -15.29 7.68
CA ASP A 537 -29.85 -15.85 7.36
C ASP A 537 -29.64 -16.17 5.87
N GLU A 538 -30.66 -16.67 5.16
CA GLU A 538 -30.54 -16.99 3.73
C GLU A 538 -30.33 -15.73 2.88
N GLU A 539 -31.06 -14.67 3.19
CA GLU A 539 -30.92 -13.38 2.53
C GLU A 539 -29.59 -12.71 2.87
N ALA A 540 -29.16 -12.83 4.13
CA ALA A 540 -27.87 -12.37 4.60
C ALA A 540 -26.73 -13.03 3.82
N ILE A 541 -26.69 -14.37 3.77
CA ILE A 541 -25.70 -15.14 3.02
C ILE A 541 -25.74 -14.77 1.53
N LYS A 542 -26.93 -14.62 0.94
CA LYS A 542 -27.07 -14.20 -0.46
C LYS A 542 -26.45 -12.82 -0.70
N SER A 543 -26.65 -11.87 0.20
CA SER A 543 -26.04 -10.53 0.12
C SER A 543 -24.51 -10.58 0.30
N LEU A 544 -24.01 -11.34 1.28
CA LEU A 544 -22.58 -11.47 1.55
C LEU A 544 -21.86 -12.22 0.41
N LYS A 545 -22.45 -13.27 -0.16
CA LYS A 545 -21.91 -13.99 -1.32
C LYS A 545 -21.85 -13.13 -2.59
N LYS A 546 -22.71 -12.11 -2.73
CA LYS A 546 -22.54 -11.12 -3.82
C LYS A 546 -21.25 -10.33 -3.65
N CYS A 547 -20.89 -9.98 -2.41
CA CYS A 547 -19.62 -9.30 -2.13
C CYS A 547 -18.43 -10.16 -2.53
N LEU A 548 -18.48 -11.48 -2.33
CA LEU A 548 -17.44 -12.42 -2.76
C LEU A 548 -17.32 -12.60 -4.28
N LYS A 549 -18.42 -12.39 -5.02
CA LYS A 549 -18.49 -12.50 -6.48
C LYS A 549 -18.26 -11.18 -7.20
N ALA A 550 -18.10 -10.09 -6.46
CA ALA A 550 -17.84 -8.79 -7.04
C ALA A 550 -16.50 -8.80 -7.78
N GLU A 551 -16.34 -7.89 -8.74
CA GLU A 551 -15.06 -7.66 -9.43
C GLU A 551 -13.91 -7.44 -8.42
N LYS A 552 -14.23 -6.82 -7.27
CA LYS A 552 -13.35 -6.71 -6.10
C LYS A 552 -14.01 -7.36 -4.89
N PRO A 553 -13.68 -8.62 -4.60
CA PRO A 553 -14.28 -9.33 -3.48
C PRO A 553 -13.93 -8.70 -2.14
N LEU A 554 -14.93 -8.43 -1.30
CA LEU A 554 -14.70 -8.15 0.12
C LEU A 554 -14.58 -9.49 0.85
N GLN A 555 -13.36 -9.89 1.18
CA GLN A 555 -13.09 -11.22 1.72
C GLN A 555 -13.43 -11.36 3.21
N ASP A 556 -13.42 -10.26 3.97
CA ASP A 556 -13.82 -10.21 5.38
C ASP A 556 -15.29 -10.61 5.60
N VAL A 557 -16.11 -10.64 4.53
CA VAL A 557 -17.48 -11.17 4.60
C VAL A 557 -17.52 -12.66 4.92
N TRP A 558 -16.43 -13.41 4.71
CA TRP A 558 -16.32 -14.80 5.15
C TRP A 558 -16.50 -14.94 6.66
N LEU A 559 -15.99 -14.00 7.47
CA LEU A 559 -16.18 -14.00 8.92
C LEU A 559 -17.67 -13.85 9.29
N ASN A 560 -18.39 -12.98 8.58
CA ASN A 560 -19.82 -12.76 8.78
C ASN A 560 -20.65 -13.98 8.33
N ILE A 561 -20.24 -14.64 7.24
CA ILE A 561 -20.85 -15.89 6.76
C ILE A 561 -20.61 -17.03 7.78
N ALA A 562 -19.40 -17.12 8.33
CA ALA A 562 -19.06 -18.10 9.37
C ALA A 562 -19.93 -17.92 10.62
N ASP A 563 -20.12 -16.69 11.09
CA ASP A 563 -21.00 -16.39 12.23
C ASP A 563 -22.44 -16.87 12.00
N ILE A 564 -22.96 -16.70 10.77
CA ILE A 564 -24.29 -17.19 10.40
C ILE A 564 -24.34 -18.72 10.43
N TYR A 565 -23.37 -19.41 9.81
CA TYR A 565 -23.34 -20.87 9.80
C TYR A 565 -23.17 -21.48 11.19
N LEU A 566 -22.34 -20.86 12.04
CA LEU A 566 -22.16 -21.28 13.42
C LEU A 566 -23.48 -21.18 14.21
N ARG A 567 -24.23 -20.07 14.09
CA ARG A 567 -25.55 -19.93 14.72
C ARG A 567 -26.56 -20.97 14.23
N LYS A 568 -26.48 -21.37 12.94
CA LYS A 568 -27.30 -22.45 12.35
C LYS A 568 -26.82 -23.85 12.72
N ASN A 569 -25.76 -23.99 13.52
CA ASN A 569 -25.11 -25.25 13.85
C ASN A 569 -24.58 -26.03 12.62
N ASP A 570 -24.29 -25.34 11.52
CA ASP A 570 -23.66 -25.92 10.33
C ASP A 570 -22.13 -25.81 10.46
N ILE A 571 -21.58 -26.68 11.30
CA ILE A 571 -20.15 -26.71 11.65
C ILE A 571 -19.26 -26.84 10.41
N LYS A 572 -19.68 -27.68 9.45
CA LYS A 572 -18.92 -27.93 8.21
C LYS A 572 -18.82 -26.67 7.35
N ALA A 573 -19.92 -25.95 7.16
CA ALA A 573 -19.91 -24.71 6.39
C ALA A 573 -19.20 -23.56 7.11
N CYS A 574 -19.33 -23.49 8.45
CA CYS A 574 -18.60 -22.53 9.27
C CYS A 574 -17.08 -22.73 9.14
N ARG A 575 -16.62 -23.98 9.32
CA ARG A 575 -15.23 -24.38 9.14
C ARG A 575 -14.69 -23.99 7.77
N TYR A 576 -15.40 -24.35 6.71
CA TYR A 576 -15.01 -23.99 5.35
C TYR A 576 -14.85 -22.48 5.17
N ALA A 577 -15.77 -21.67 5.71
CA ALA A 577 -15.69 -20.21 5.62
C ALA A 577 -14.47 -19.64 6.36
N LEU A 578 -14.20 -20.13 7.58
CA LEU A 578 -13.05 -19.68 8.37
C LEU A 578 -11.71 -20.15 7.78
N GLU A 579 -11.61 -21.39 7.32
CA GLU A 579 -10.41 -21.90 6.64
C GLU A 579 -10.14 -21.17 5.32
N THR A 580 -11.20 -20.81 4.58
CA THR A 580 -11.07 -19.97 3.39
C THR A 580 -10.54 -18.58 3.75
N PHE A 581 -11.00 -17.98 4.85
CA PHE A 581 -10.52 -16.69 5.31
C PHE A 581 -9.10 -16.75 5.91
N ALA A 582 -8.71 -17.86 6.54
CA ALA A 582 -7.39 -18.06 7.12
C ALA A 582 -6.25 -17.89 6.08
N GLY A 583 -6.52 -18.27 4.83
CA GLY A 583 -5.61 -18.06 3.70
C GLY A 583 -5.52 -16.60 3.20
N ILE A 584 -6.22 -15.65 3.84
CA ILE A 584 -6.34 -14.25 3.41
C ILE A 584 -5.67 -13.32 4.41
N ASP A 585 -6.17 -13.28 5.66
CA ASP A 585 -5.56 -12.51 6.75
C ASP A 585 -5.82 -13.17 8.11
N PRO A 586 -4.95 -14.10 8.55
CA PRO A 586 -5.13 -14.81 9.82
C PRO A 586 -4.90 -13.90 11.05
N ASN A 587 -4.44 -12.65 10.84
CA ASN A 587 -4.22 -11.69 11.91
C ASN A 587 -5.34 -10.65 11.99
N LEU A 588 -6.37 -10.71 11.13
CA LEU A 588 -7.48 -9.77 11.20
C LEU A 588 -8.22 -9.92 12.55
N LYS A 589 -8.51 -8.78 13.19
CA LYS A 589 -9.25 -8.75 14.45
C LYS A 589 -10.56 -9.53 14.35
N GLY A 590 -10.77 -10.45 15.29
CA GLY A 590 -11.94 -11.28 15.44
C GLY A 590 -11.92 -12.57 14.63
N PHE A 591 -10.90 -12.83 13.81
CA PHE A 591 -10.76 -14.12 13.12
C PHE A 591 -10.45 -15.24 14.12
N ASN A 592 -9.40 -15.07 14.94
CA ASN A 592 -9.01 -16.11 15.91
C ASN A 592 -10.09 -16.31 16.97
N HIS A 593 -10.82 -15.25 17.34
CA HIS A 593 -12.02 -15.40 18.18
C HIS A 593 -13.04 -16.39 17.58
N ARG A 594 -13.35 -16.27 16.29
CA ARG A 594 -14.32 -17.15 15.61
C ARG A 594 -13.80 -18.58 15.45
N MET A 595 -12.51 -18.76 15.19
CA MET A 595 -11.87 -20.08 15.22
C MET A 595 -12.04 -20.73 16.60
N GLY A 596 -11.82 -19.97 17.67
CA GLY A 596 -12.06 -20.47 19.03
C GLY A 596 -13.49 -20.91 19.27
N LEU A 597 -14.48 -20.13 18.82
CA LEU A 597 -15.90 -20.49 18.91
C LEU A 597 -16.26 -21.74 18.09
N LEU A 598 -15.68 -21.91 16.90
CA LEU A 598 -15.84 -23.12 16.09
C LEU A 598 -15.28 -24.35 16.82
N CYS A 599 -14.06 -24.27 17.34
CA CYS A 599 -13.44 -25.35 18.10
C CYS A 599 -14.26 -25.73 19.33
N MET A 600 -14.86 -24.76 20.03
CA MET A 600 -15.79 -25.03 21.13
C MET A 600 -17.02 -25.80 20.67
N ALA A 601 -17.62 -25.41 19.53
CA ALA A 601 -18.78 -26.10 18.98
C ALA A 601 -18.46 -27.56 18.55
N GLU A 602 -17.20 -27.82 18.19
CA GLU A 602 -16.67 -29.16 17.89
C GLU A 602 -16.15 -29.91 19.12
N GLN A 603 -16.28 -29.32 20.32
CA GLN A 603 -15.80 -29.88 21.58
C GLN A 603 -14.27 -30.03 21.67
N ASN A 604 -13.51 -29.29 20.84
CA ASN A 604 -12.05 -29.20 20.91
C ASN A 604 -11.59 -27.99 21.76
N PHE A 605 -11.74 -28.09 23.08
CA PHE A 605 -11.47 -26.99 24.00
C PHE A 605 -9.99 -26.58 24.08
N SER A 606 -9.07 -27.53 23.87
CA SER A 606 -7.62 -27.23 23.87
C SER A 606 -7.23 -26.28 22.73
N GLU A 607 -7.75 -26.56 21.53
CA GLU A 607 -7.52 -25.71 20.37
C GLU A 607 -8.25 -24.37 20.50
N ALA A 608 -9.47 -24.37 21.05
CA ALA A 608 -10.21 -23.14 21.33
C ALA A 608 -9.43 -22.15 22.22
N VAL A 609 -8.82 -22.66 23.31
CA VAL A 609 -7.96 -21.86 24.21
C VAL A 609 -6.78 -21.23 23.46
N THR A 610 -6.20 -21.96 22.52
CA THR A 610 -5.06 -21.48 21.72
C THR A 610 -5.47 -20.28 20.88
N TYR A 611 -6.57 -20.39 20.14
CA TYR A 611 -7.07 -19.31 19.29
C TYR A 611 -7.50 -18.07 20.09
N PHE A 612 -8.19 -18.24 21.22
CA PHE A 612 -8.57 -17.08 22.05
C PHE A 612 -7.35 -16.34 22.63
N LYS A 613 -6.28 -17.06 22.99
CA LYS A 613 -5.02 -16.44 23.45
C LYS A 613 -4.33 -15.67 22.32
N ILE A 614 -4.30 -16.21 21.11
CA ILE A 614 -3.75 -15.52 19.94
C ILE A 614 -4.51 -14.21 19.70
N GLU A 615 -5.84 -14.24 19.70
CA GLU A 615 -6.67 -13.03 19.54
C GLU A 615 -6.37 -11.98 20.63
N LEU A 616 -6.28 -12.41 21.89
CA LEU A 616 -5.98 -11.51 23.01
C LEU A 616 -4.58 -10.90 22.89
N GLN A 617 -3.60 -11.68 22.46
CA GLN A 617 -2.23 -11.21 22.26
C GLN A 617 -2.12 -10.19 21.12
N LEU A 618 -2.81 -10.43 20.01
CA LEU A 618 -2.75 -9.55 18.83
C LEU A 618 -3.57 -8.28 19.02
N HIS A 619 -4.76 -8.39 19.64
CA HIS A 619 -5.78 -7.33 19.59
C HIS A 619 -6.33 -6.90 20.95
N GLY A 620 -5.96 -7.55 22.05
CA GLY A 620 -6.48 -7.25 23.38
C GLY A 620 -8.00 -7.45 23.48
N ALA A 621 -8.57 -8.40 22.73
CA ALA A 621 -10.02 -8.58 22.65
C ALA A 621 -10.62 -9.14 23.96
N GLU A 622 -11.42 -8.33 24.65
CA GLU A 622 -12.10 -8.69 25.90
C GLU A 622 -13.07 -9.87 25.71
N GLU A 623 -13.70 -10.00 24.54
CA GLU A 623 -14.64 -11.10 24.28
C GLU A 623 -13.95 -12.47 24.34
N SER A 624 -12.69 -12.55 23.87
CA SER A 624 -11.88 -13.78 23.96
C SER A 624 -11.48 -14.10 25.41
N LEU A 625 -11.27 -13.09 26.25
CA LEU A 625 -11.00 -13.28 27.66
C LEU A 625 -12.19 -13.90 28.39
N VAL A 626 -13.41 -13.41 28.10
CA VAL A 626 -14.66 -13.98 28.64
C VAL A 626 -14.82 -15.45 28.25
N MET A 627 -14.52 -15.80 26.99
CA MET A 627 -14.61 -17.20 26.54
C MET A 627 -13.57 -18.10 27.21
N LEU A 628 -12.34 -17.61 27.43
CA LEU A 628 -11.31 -18.34 28.16
C LEU A 628 -11.73 -18.64 29.62
N GLN A 629 -12.35 -17.67 30.29
CA GLN A 629 -12.90 -17.87 31.64
C GLN A 629 -14.00 -18.93 31.63
N ARG A 630 -14.93 -18.85 30.66
CA ARG A 630 -16.00 -19.83 30.51
C ARG A 630 -15.50 -21.26 30.30
N ILE A 631 -14.48 -21.47 29.48
CA ILE A 631 -13.87 -22.80 29.28
C ILE A 631 -13.28 -23.31 30.60
N LYS A 632 -12.59 -22.44 31.34
CA LYS A 632 -12.01 -22.78 32.64
C LYS A 632 -13.07 -23.19 33.66
N ASP A 633 -14.19 -22.47 33.72
CA ASP A 633 -15.27 -22.74 34.66
C ASP A 633 -16.09 -24.00 34.33
N THR A 634 -16.05 -24.46 33.07
CA THR A 634 -16.82 -25.62 32.59
C THR A 634 -16.02 -26.94 32.63
N HIS A 635 -14.68 -26.86 32.70
CA HIS A 635 -13.76 -28.01 32.63
C HIS A 635 -12.76 -28.08 33.79
N MET A 636 -12.99 -27.31 34.86
CA MET A 636 -12.53 -27.62 36.21
C MET A 636 -13.56 -28.50 36.91
#